data_AF-A0A973DSH4-F1
#
_entry.id   AF-A0A973DSH4-F1
#
_cell.length_a   1.000
_cell.length_b   1.000
_cell.length_c   1.000
_cell.angle_alpha   90.00
_cell.angle_beta   90.00
_cell.angle_gamma   90.00
#
_symmetry.space_group_name_H-M   'P 1'
#
loop_
_entity.id
_entity.type
_entity.pdbx_description
1 polymer ?
#
loop_
_entity_poly.entity_id
_entity_poly.type
_entity_poly.pdbx_seq_one_letter_code
_entity_poly.pdbx_strand_id
1 'polypeptide(L)'
;MLRIENIHYGIAGRPLLEGAQAVIPTGHKVGLVGRNGTGKTTLFRLIRGELSLESGNISVPKGARIGGVAQEVPSSETSLLDTVLAADTERAALMAEETDDAQRIAEIQTRLTDIDAWSAEARAASILKGLG
;
A
#
# COMPACT_ATOMS: atom_id res chain seq x y z
N MET A 1 -18.06 5.34 0.39
CA MET A 1 -17.65 6.04 -0.84
C MET A 1 -16.56 7.04 -0.55
N LEU A 2 -15.67 7.29 -1.52
CA LEU A 2 -14.69 8.38 -1.49
C LEU A 2 -15.37 9.64 -2.08
N ARG A 3 -15.26 10.77 -1.38
CA ARG A 3 -15.86 12.04 -1.79
C ARG A 3 -14.78 13.14 -1.84
N ILE A 4 -14.74 13.88 -2.93
CA ILE A 4 -13.86 15.01 -3.18
C ILE A 4 -14.75 16.23 -3.42
N GLU A 5 -14.57 17.28 -2.63
CA GLU A 5 -15.47 18.43 -2.59
C GLU A 5 -14.68 19.74 -2.74
N ASN A 6 -14.87 20.41 -3.88
CA ASN A 6 -14.35 21.75 -4.18
C ASN A 6 -12.87 21.95 -3.83
N ILE A 7 -12.04 20.95 -4.14
CA ILE A 7 -10.63 21.00 -3.76
C ILE A 7 -9.87 21.98 -4.65
N HIS A 8 -9.03 22.78 -4.00
CA HIS A 8 -8.04 23.63 -4.67
C HIS A 8 -6.64 23.27 -4.19
N TYR A 9 -5.70 23.20 -5.12
CA TYR A 9 -4.30 22.92 -4.81
C TYR A 9 -3.38 23.45 -5.90
N GLY A 10 -2.35 24.17 -5.49
CA GLY A 10 -1.25 24.60 -6.35
C GLY A 10 0.12 24.08 -5.91
N ILE A 11 1.09 24.07 -6.84
CA ILE A 11 2.50 23.82 -6.54
C ILE A 11 3.30 25.03 -7.01
N ALA A 12 4.07 25.63 -6.11
CA ALA A 12 4.92 26.80 -6.41
C ALA A 12 4.17 27.93 -7.15
N GLY A 13 2.93 28.21 -6.72
CA GLY A 13 2.08 29.24 -7.32
C GLY A 13 1.37 28.86 -8.61
N ARG A 14 1.58 27.64 -9.14
CA ARG A 14 0.84 27.13 -10.30
C ARG A 14 -0.37 26.32 -9.84
N PRO A 15 -1.62 26.72 -10.17
CA PRO A 15 -2.80 25.92 -9.87
C PRO A 15 -2.77 24.60 -10.64
N LEU A 16 -3.05 23.49 -9.95
CA LEU A 16 -3.19 22.16 -10.54
C LEU A 16 -4.62 21.63 -10.45
N LEU A 17 -5.30 21.93 -9.35
CA LEU A 17 -6.70 21.56 -9.11
C LEU A 17 -7.45 22.83 -8.71
N GLU A 18 -8.55 23.11 -9.40
CA GLU A 18 -9.38 24.30 -9.19
C GLU A 18 -10.84 23.86 -9.12
N GLY A 19 -11.46 23.93 -7.95
CA GLY A 19 -12.85 23.52 -7.72
C GLY A 19 -13.12 22.05 -8.06
N ALA A 20 -12.12 21.17 -7.95
CA ALA A 20 -12.26 19.78 -8.35
C ALA A 20 -13.23 19.03 -7.43
N GLN A 21 -14.13 18.23 -8.02
CA GLN A 21 -15.14 17.48 -7.30
C GLN A 21 -15.39 16.11 -7.95
N ALA A 22 -15.57 15.09 -7.12
CA ALA A 22 -15.89 13.74 -7.56
C ALA A 22 -16.47 12.90 -6.43
N VAL A 23 -17.29 11.91 -6.79
CA VAL A 23 -17.76 10.88 -5.87
C VAL A 23 -17.47 9.52 -6.47
N ILE A 24 -16.73 8.68 -5.74
CA ILE A 24 -16.45 7.30 -6.13
C ILE A 24 -17.21 6.36 -5.18
N PRO A 25 -18.31 5.73 -5.65
CA PRO A 25 -19.08 4.80 -4.83
C PRO A 25 -18.26 3.56 -4.47
N THR A 26 -18.67 2.88 -3.40
CA THR A 26 -18.02 1.65 -2.96
C THR A 26 -18.11 0.58 -4.05
N GLY A 27 -17.05 -0.23 -4.22
CA GLY A 27 -16.99 -1.32 -5.20
C GLY A 27 -16.73 -0.91 -6.65
N HIS A 28 -16.65 0.39 -6.95
CA HIS A 28 -16.39 0.88 -8.30
C HIS A 28 -14.90 0.86 -8.64
N LYS A 29 -14.60 0.54 -9.90
CA LYS A 29 -13.27 0.67 -10.50
C LYS A 29 -13.28 1.92 -11.38
N VAL A 30 -12.43 2.89 -11.06
CA VAL A 30 -12.39 4.20 -11.74
C VAL A 30 -10.99 4.45 -12.29
N GLY A 31 -10.90 4.91 -13.54
CA GLY A 31 -9.66 5.35 -14.17
C GLY A 31 -9.55 6.88 -14.19
N LEU A 32 -8.40 7.41 -13.79
CA LEU A 32 -8.07 8.84 -13.89
C LEU A 32 -7.10 9.07 -15.04
N VAL A 33 -7.54 9.82 -16.05
CA VAL A 33 -6.76 10.12 -17.26
C VAL A 33 -6.51 11.62 -17.42
N GLY A 34 -5.42 11.97 -18.08
CA GLY A 34 -5.03 13.36 -18.32
C GLY A 34 -3.58 13.47 -18.77
N ARG A 35 -3.19 14.61 -19.34
CA ARG A 35 -1.80 14.86 -19.80
C ARG A 35 -0.81 14.80 -18.63
N ASN A 36 0.48 14.61 -18.92
CA ASN A 36 1.51 14.71 -17.88
C ASN A 36 1.55 16.13 -17.28
N GLY A 37 1.75 16.22 -15.98
CA GLY A 37 1.75 17.50 -15.25
C GLY A 37 0.37 18.10 -14.91
N THR A 38 -0.73 17.41 -15.20
CA THR A 38 -2.11 17.87 -14.88
C THR A 38 -2.55 17.60 -13.44
N GLY A 39 -1.65 17.13 -12.57
CA GLY A 39 -1.98 16.90 -11.16
C GLY A 39 -2.54 15.52 -10.81
N LYS A 40 -2.47 14.53 -11.71
CA LYS A 40 -2.94 13.14 -11.40
C LYS A 40 -2.24 12.54 -10.18
N THR A 41 -0.90 12.54 -10.18
CA THR A 41 -0.10 12.05 -9.04
C THR A 41 -0.37 12.88 -7.80
N THR A 42 -0.51 14.21 -7.95
CA THR A 42 -0.86 15.12 -6.86
C THR A 42 -2.22 14.76 -6.23
N LEU A 43 -3.23 14.45 -7.05
CA LEU A 43 -4.55 14.04 -6.55
C LEU A 43 -4.46 12.74 -5.74
N PHE A 44 -3.67 11.76 -6.17
CA PHE A 44 -3.46 10.54 -5.38
C PHE A 44 -2.78 10.82 -4.04
N ARG A 45 -1.77 11.69 -4.02
CA ARG A 45 -1.10 12.11 -2.77
C ARG A 45 -2.06 12.82 -1.81
N LEU A 46 -2.93 13.70 -2.34
CA LEU A 46 -3.98 14.35 -1.56
C LEU A 46 -5.00 13.33 -1.00
N ILE A 47 -5.44 12.36 -1.79
CA ILE A 47 -6.36 11.30 -1.34
C ILE A 47 -5.73 10.45 -0.23
N ARG A 48 -4.41 10.20 -0.31
CA ARG A 48 -3.65 9.45 0.71
C ARG A 48 -3.32 10.28 1.95
N GLY A 49 -3.62 11.58 1.95
CA GLY A 49 -3.25 12.50 3.04
C GLY A 49 -1.76 12.81 3.12
N GLU A 50 -0.99 12.53 2.06
CA GLU A 50 0.45 12.85 1.98
C GLU A 50 0.70 14.35 1.72
N LEU A 51 -0.33 15.06 1.21
CA LEU A 51 -0.32 16.49 0.98
C LEU A 51 -1.54 17.13 1.65
N SER A 52 -1.36 18.34 2.19
CA SER A 52 -2.46 19.13 2.74
C SER A 52 -3.16 19.94 1.65
N LEU A 53 -4.49 19.98 1.69
CA LEU A 53 -5.29 20.83 0.82
C LEU A 53 -5.16 22.30 1.21
N GLU A 54 -5.23 23.20 0.22
CA GLU A 54 -5.36 24.64 0.47
C GLU A 54 -6.81 25.00 0.80
N SER A 55 -7.76 24.38 0.12
CA SER A 55 -9.19 24.46 0.41
C SER A 55 -9.96 23.24 -0.09
N GLY A 56 -11.21 23.10 0.38
CA GLY A 56 -12.07 21.96 0.08
C GLY A 56 -11.87 20.79 1.04
N ASN A 57 -12.40 19.62 0.67
CA ASN A 57 -12.39 18.44 1.52
C ASN A 57 -12.27 17.14 0.71
N ILE A 58 -11.54 16.16 1.27
CA ILE A 58 -11.54 14.78 0.79
C ILE A 58 -11.96 13.89 1.95
N SER A 59 -13.04 13.13 1.79
CA SER A 59 -13.52 12.18 2.80
C SER A 59 -13.50 10.75 2.29
N VAL A 60 -12.97 9.87 3.13
CA VAL A 60 -12.86 8.43 2.89
C VAL A 60 -13.70 7.71 3.97
N PRO A 61 -14.33 6.55 3.68
CA PRO A 61 -15.16 5.86 4.68
C PRO A 61 -14.40 5.53 5.97
N LYS A 62 -15.06 5.68 7.11
CA LYS A 62 -14.49 5.29 8.42
C LYS A 62 -14.12 3.80 8.37
N GLY A 63 -12.86 3.49 8.67
CA GLY A 63 -12.33 2.12 8.65
C GLY A 63 -11.78 1.64 7.30
N ALA A 64 -11.85 2.46 6.24
CA ALA A 64 -11.18 2.12 4.99
C ALA A 64 -9.65 2.21 5.13
N ARG A 65 -8.93 1.27 4.52
CA ARG A 65 -7.48 1.32 4.36
C ARG A 65 -7.17 1.74 2.93
N ILE A 66 -6.28 2.71 2.78
CA ILE A 66 -5.81 3.16 1.47
C ILE A 66 -4.49 2.45 1.17
N GLY A 67 -4.47 1.64 0.12
CA GLY A 67 -3.27 1.02 -0.44
C GLY A 67 -2.87 1.70 -1.74
N GLY A 68 -1.57 1.75 -2.01
CA GLY A 68 -1.04 2.37 -3.22
C GLY A 68 0.17 1.63 -3.74
N VAL A 69 0.27 1.48 -5.06
CA VAL A 69 1.47 0.99 -5.73
C VAL A 69 2.28 2.22 -6.15
N ALA A 70 3.59 2.20 -5.89
CA ALA A 70 4.50 3.23 -6.37
C ALA A 70 4.66 3.12 -7.89
N GLN A 71 4.89 4.26 -8.54
CA GLN A 71 5.09 4.28 -10.00
C GLN A 71 6.41 3.61 -10.40
N GLU A 72 7.41 3.65 -9.52
CA GLU A 72 8.72 3.07 -9.69
C GLU A 72 9.12 2.35 -8.40
N VAL A 73 9.83 1.23 -8.54
CA VAL A 73 10.44 0.50 -7.43
C VAL A 73 11.95 0.72 -7.53
N PRO A 74 12.63 1.19 -6.47
CA PRO A 74 14.08 1.29 -6.47
C PRO A 74 14.73 -0.06 -6.77
N SER A 75 15.90 -0.04 -7.45
CA SER A 75 16.68 -1.26 -7.61
C SER A 75 17.07 -1.82 -6.25
N SER A 76 16.87 -3.13 -6.07
CA SER A 76 17.26 -3.87 -4.88
C SER A 76 18.02 -5.13 -5.29
N GLU A 77 19.02 -5.50 -4.49
CA GLU A 77 19.68 -6.81 -4.57
C GLU A 77 18.80 -7.94 -4.00
N THR A 78 17.69 -7.58 -3.31
CA THR A 78 16.73 -8.55 -2.77
C THR A 78 15.93 -9.17 -3.91
N SER A 79 15.84 -10.50 -3.91
CA SER A 79 15.03 -11.20 -4.90
C SER A 79 13.53 -10.84 -4.74
N LEU A 80 12.75 -11.00 -5.82
CA LEU A 80 11.30 -10.80 -5.74
C LEU A 80 10.66 -11.77 -4.74
N LEU A 81 11.19 -13.00 -4.65
CA LEU A 81 10.73 -14.02 -3.72
C LEU A 81 10.94 -13.56 -2.27
N ASP A 82 12.15 -13.12 -1.94
CA ASP A 82 12.49 -12.63 -0.60
C ASP A 82 11.71 -11.37 -0.24
N THR A 83 11.45 -10.51 -1.22
CA THR A 83 10.61 -9.31 -1.03
C THR A 83 9.19 -9.69 -0.59
N VAL A 84 8.59 -10.72 -1.23
CA VAL A 84 7.26 -11.21 -0.84
C VAL A 84 7.31 -11.92 0.51
N LEU A 85 8.34 -12.74 0.75
CA LEU A 85 8.54 -13.44 2.02
C LEU A 85 8.76 -12.49 3.21
N ALA A 86 9.39 -11.33 2.98
CA ALA A 86 9.62 -10.29 3.98
C ALA A 86 8.35 -9.47 4.29
N ALA A 87 7.36 -9.46 3.40
CA ALA A 87 6.06 -8.82 3.65
C ALA A 87 5.25 -9.55 4.74
N ASP A 88 5.54 -10.83 5.00
CA ASP A 88 5.06 -11.57 6.15
C ASP A 88 5.94 -11.26 7.37
N THR A 89 5.64 -10.14 8.03
CA THR A 89 6.48 -9.60 9.11
C THR A 89 6.48 -10.47 10.36
N GLU A 90 5.38 -11.17 10.64
CA GLU A 90 5.31 -12.10 11.77
C GLU A 90 6.21 -13.32 11.54
N ARG A 91 6.09 -13.97 10.38
CA ARG A 91 6.96 -15.08 10.00
C ARG A 91 8.43 -14.68 10.00
N ALA A 92 8.74 -13.52 9.41
CA ALA A 92 10.11 -13.01 9.35
C ALA A 92 10.69 -12.76 10.75
N ALA A 93 9.93 -12.17 11.66
CA ALA A 93 10.36 -11.94 13.04
C ALA A 93 10.61 -13.25 13.79
N LEU A 94 9.69 -14.21 13.69
CA LEU A 94 9.80 -15.51 14.34
C LEU A 94 10.97 -16.36 13.82
N MET A 95 11.26 -16.28 12.52
CA MET A 95 12.39 -17.00 11.92
C MET A 95 13.75 -16.37 12.22
N ALA A 96 13.79 -15.09 12.57
CA ALA A 96 15.01 -14.37 12.96
C ALA A 96 15.28 -14.43 14.47
N GLU A 97 14.34 -14.91 15.28
CA GLU A 97 14.48 -14.98 16.72
C GLU A 97 15.40 -16.13 17.13
N GLU A 98 16.58 -15.80 17.67
CA GLU A 98 17.51 -16.75 18.27
C GLU A 98 17.35 -16.77 19.79
N THR A 99 17.17 -17.96 20.36
CA THR A 99 17.00 -18.15 21.80
C THR A 99 17.42 -19.57 22.21
N ASP A 100 17.97 -19.70 23.41
CA ASP A 100 18.34 -20.98 24.02
C ASP A 100 17.23 -21.54 24.95
N ASP A 101 16.14 -20.78 25.14
CA ASP A 101 15.02 -21.20 25.97
C ASP A 101 14.14 -22.23 25.23
N ALA A 102 14.16 -23.47 25.70
CA ALA A 102 13.39 -24.57 25.12
C ALA A 102 11.88 -24.30 25.05
N GLN A 103 11.31 -23.61 26.04
CA GLN A 103 9.89 -23.27 26.04
C GLN A 103 9.60 -22.24 24.94
N ARG A 104 10.46 -21.23 24.81
CA ARG A 104 10.33 -20.21 23.76
C ARG A 104 10.50 -20.80 22.36
N ILE A 105 11.45 -21.71 22.17
CA ILE A 105 11.63 -22.44 20.91
C ILE A 105 10.34 -23.19 20.55
N ALA A 106 9.72 -23.90 21.50
CA ALA A 106 8.48 -24.63 21.26
C ALA A 106 7.32 -23.70 20.86
N GLU A 107 7.20 -22.54 21.51
CA GLU A 107 6.20 -21.52 21.16
C GLU A 107 6.40 -20.97 19.75
N ILE A 108 7.64 -20.63 19.39
CA ILE A 108 7.99 -20.14 18.04
C ILE A 108 7.64 -21.19 16.99
N GLN A 109 8.05 -22.46 17.19
CA GLN A 109 7.77 -23.54 16.25
C GLN A 109 6.27 -23.82 16.10
N THR A 110 5.52 -23.76 17.21
CA THR A 110 4.05 -23.87 17.18
C THR A 110 3.46 -22.74 16.36
N ARG A 111 3.87 -21.48 16.62
CA ARG A 111 3.34 -20.32 15.91
C ARG A 111 3.68 -20.33 14.42
N LEU A 112 4.90 -20.72 14.05
CA LEU A 112 5.32 -20.90 12.65
C LEU A 112 4.46 -21.96 11.95
N THR A 113 4.09 -23.03 12.64
CA THR A 113 3.18 -24.05 12.11
C THR A 113 1.78 -23.49 11.92
N ASP A 114 1.24 -22.76 12.90
CA ASP A 114 -0.11 -22.17 12.84
C ASP A 114 -0.29 -21.17 11.69
N ILE A 115 0.78 -20.50 11.27
CA ILE A 115 0.76 -19.53 10.15
C ILE A 115 1.21 -20.13 8.80
N ASP A 116 1.35 -21.46 8.74
CA ASP A 116 1.82 -22.20 7.58
C ASP A 116 3.16 -21.67 7.04
N ALA A 117 4.09 -21.29 7.93
CA ALA A 117 5.35 -20.63 7.58
C ALA A 117 6.20 -21.45 6.60
N TRP A 118 6.21 -22.78 6.74
CA TRP A 118 7.01 -23.68 5.90
C TRP A 118 6.51 -23.79 4.46
N SER A 119 5.26 -23.40 4.19
CA SER A 119 4.71 -23.32 2.84
C SER A 119 4.89 -21.94 2.19
N ALA A 120 5.42 -20.95 2.93
CA ALA A 120 5.42 -19.55 2.52
C ALA A 120 6.15 -19.33 1.19
N GLU A 121 7.24 -20.05 0.93
CA GLU A 121 8.00 -19.95 -0.32
C GLU A 121 7.16 -20.37 -1.54
N ALA A 122 6.47 -21.51 -1.46
CA ALA A 122 5.58 -21.97 -2.53
C ALA A 122 4.40 -21.01 -2.76
N ARG A 123 3.83 -20.46 -1.68
CA ARG A 123 2.78 -19.44 -1.76
C ARG A 123 3.30 -18.15 -2.41
N ALA A 124 4.48 -17.67 -2.01
CA ALA A 124 5.12 -16.50 -2.57
C ALA A 124 5.43 -16.68 -4.07
N ALA A 125 5.98 -17.83 -4.46
CA ALA A 125 6.22 -18.18 -5.86
C ALA A 125 4.91 -18.21 -6.68
N SER A 126 3.83 -18.74 -6.11
CA SER A 126 2.51 -18.72 -6.76
C SER A 126 1.95 -17.31 -6.96
N ILE A 127 2.16 -16.40 -5.99
CA ILE A 127 1.77 -14.99 -6.12
C ILE A 127 2.55 -14.35 -7.26
N LEU A 128 3.88 -14.52 -7.28
CA LEU A 128 4.75 -13.94 -8.29
C LEU A 128 4.43 -14.46 -9.70
N LYS A 129 4.16 -15.75 -9.85
CA LYS A 129 3.72 -16.35 -11.12
C LYS A 129 2.39 -15.75 -11.61
N GLY A 130 1.52 -15.31 -10.71
CA GLY A 130 0.25 -14.68 -11.06
C GLY A 130 0.37 -13.24 -11.59
N LEU A 131 1.56 -12.62 -11.48
CA LEU A 131 1.80 -11.23 -11.90
C LEU A 131 2.21 -11.10 -13.38
N GLY A 132 2.48 -12.22 -14.06
CA GLY A 132 2.88 -12.25 -15.48
C GLY A 132 3.73 -13.46 -15.80
#